data_AF-A0AAD6M1X0-F1
#
_entry.id   AF-A0AAD6M1X0-F1
#
_cell.length_a   1.000
_cell.length_b   1.000
_cell.length_c   1.000
_cell.angle_alpha   90.00
_cell.angle_beta   90.00
_cell.angle_gamma   90.00
#
_symmetry.space_group_name_H-M   'P 1'
#
loop_
_entity.id
_entity.type
_entity.pdbx_description
1 polymer ?
#
loop_
_entity_poly.entity_id
_entity_poly.type
_entity_poly.pdbx_seq_one_letter_code
_entity_poly.pdbx_strand_id
1 'polypeptide(L)'
;MAVTNGFVCLCPHFSFDLYLAFLFLVMFLRFHLAFGFLMIHDSFSYSCIFVFVFFVSLICIQAVWIPVPQSIKELVEEKQFSIRGGLRAASHALLNVVPLYLRCNSSDLAPECPNPHDSRYFPGRILVYDQHPGGTGVSMQTQPYFPGLLNAALELLTCCHCSGDTGCPNCVQSMVCHEYNEVIIHKDAAIMIIEDVLDAESFFGEANDSS
;
A
#
# COMPACT_ATOMS: atom_id res chain seq x y z
N MET A 1 2.83 15.04 9.65
CA MET A 1 3.58 13.85 9.19
C MET A 1 4.23 14.27 7.86
N ALA A 2 4.70 13.38 7.00
CA ALA A 2 5.04 13.79 5.64
C ALA A 2 4.49 12.77 4.66
N VAL A 3 3.86 13.26 3.59
CA VAL A 3 3.50 12.43 2.43
C VAL A 3 4.79 11.94 1.78
N THR A 4 4.97 10.63 1.76
CA THR A 4 6.19 10.00 1.26
C THR A 4 5.94 9.28 -0.06
N ASN A 5 6.91 9.40 -0.96
CA ASN A 5 6.95 8.64 -2.20
C ASN A 5 7.97 7.50 -2.08
N GLY A 6 7.72 6.43 -2.82
CA GLY A 6 8.74 5.41 -3.05
C GLY A 6 8.23 4.27 -3.92
N PHE A 7 9.06 3.24 -4.02
CA PHE A 7 8.77 2.07 -4.84
C PHE A 7 8.17 0.97 -3.98
N VAL A 8 7.11 0.35 -4.49
CA VAL A 8 6.53 -0.87 -3.92
C VAL A 8 6.77 -1.99 -4.90
N CYS A 9 7.47 -3.04 -4.46
CA CYS A 9 7.62 -4.27 -5.23
C CYS A 9 6.49 -5.22 -4.85
N LEU A 10 5.42 -5.27 -5.65
CA LEU A 10 4.36 -6.26 -5.47
C LEU A 10 4.79 -7.56 -6.15
N CYS A 11 5.14 -8.58 -5.37
CA CYS A 11 5.23 -9.94 -5.89
C CYS A 11 3.80 -10.45 -6.13
N PRO A 12 3.42 -10.77 -7.38
CA PRO A 12 2.16 -11.45 -7.60
C PRO A 12 2.33 -12.88 -7.08
N HIS A 13 1.71 -13.16 -5.94
CA HIS A 13 1.37 -14.51 -5.50
C HIS A 13 2.51 -15.41 -4.94
N PHE A 14 3.29 -14.98 -3.93
CA PHE A 14 4.13 -15.92 -3.17
C PHE A 14 4.25 -15.57 -1.67
N SER A 15 4.06 -16.57 -0.81
CA SER A 15 4.22 -16.48 0.64
C SER A 15 5.66 -16.08 0.99
N PHE A 16 5.81 -15.01 1.77
CA PHE A 16 7.07 -14.36 2.13
C PHE A 16 8.06 -15.29 2.87
N ASP A 17 7.57 -16.37 3.48
CA ASP A 17 8.36 -17.31 4.29
C ASP A 17 9.43 -18.08 3.49
N LEU A 18 9.20 -18.32 2.19
CA LEU A 18 10.18 -19.02 1.36
C LEU A 18 11.31 -18.08 0.89
N TYR A 19 11.06 -16.77 0.79
CA TYR A 19 12.02 -15.79 0.28
C TYR A 19 13.08 -15.43 1.34
N LEU A 20 12.68 -15.25 2.61
CA LEU A 20 13.64 -15.06 3.70
C LEU A 20 14.50 -16.31 3.92
N ALA A 21 13.91 -17.50 3.84
CA ALA A 21 14.65 -18.76 3.92
C ALA A 21 15.67 -18.90 2.77
N PHE A 22 15.30 -18.48 1.54
CA PHE A 22 16.21 -18.54 0.39
C PHE A 22 17.33 -17.49 0.47
N LEU A 23 17.03 -16.26 0.93
CA LEU A 23 18.05 -15.23 1.15
C LEU A 23 19.01 -15.59 2.28
N PHE A 24 18.50 -16.16 3.39
CA PHE A 24 19.36 -16.67 4.45
C PHE A 24 20.22 -17.84 3.98
N LEU A 25 19.67 -18.79 3.21
CA LEU A 25 20.42 -19.91 2.65
C LEU A 25 21.53 -19.43 1.70
N VAL A 26 21.23 -18.48 0.81
CA VAL A 26 22.20 -17.90 -0.15
C VAL A 26 23.26 -17.05 0.55
N MET A 27 22.92 -16.35 1.65
CA MET A 27 23.91 -15.63 2.47
C MET A 27 24.78 -16.59 3.31
N PHE A 28 24.22 -17.69 3.85
CA PHE A 28 24.94 -18.67 4.65
C PHE A 28 25.88 -19.54 3.81
N LEU A 29 25.48 -19.92 2.59
CA LEU A 29 26.34 -20.62 1.62
C LEU A 29 27.49 -19.76 1.07
N ARG A 30 27.43 -18.43 1.25
CA ARG A 30 28.49 -17.51 0.81
C ARG A 30 29.65 -17.38 1.81
N PHE A 31 29.53 -17.91 3.02
CA PHE A 31 30.56 -17.77 4.06
C PHE A 31 31.54 -18.96 4.15
N HIS A 32 31.29 -20.07 3.43
CA HIS A 32 32.04 -21.31 3.62
C HIS A 32 32.76 -21.88 2.38
N LEU A 33 33.06 -21.07 1.38
CA LEU A 33 33.86 -21.50 0.23
C LEU A 33 34.90 -20.43 -0.18
N ALA A 34 35.86 -20.22 0.71
CA ALA A 34 37.14 -19.60 0.38
C ALA A 34 38.24 -20.45 1.00
N PHE A 35 38.74 -21.46 0.27
CA PHE A 35 40.10 -22.03 0.28
C PHE A 35 40.08 -23.42 -0.38
N GLY A 36 40.78 -23.58 -1.52
CA GLY A 36 41.10 -24.90 -2.08
C GLY A 36 41.03 -24.98 -3.61
N PHE A 37 42.20 -24.94 -4.26
CA PHE A 37 42.44 -25.29 -5.67
C PHE A 37 42.18 -26.79 -5.94
N LEU A 38 41.48 -27.17 -7.02
CA LEU A 38 41.90 -28.26 -7.94
C LEU A 38 41.06 -28.28 -9.23
N MET A 39 41.73 -28.67 -10.31
CA MET A 39 41.36 -28.67 -11.72
C MET A 39 40.62 -29.94 -12.19
N ILE A 40 39.95 -29.82 -13.36
CA ILE A 40 39.76 -30.81 -14.46
C ILE A 40 38.43 -31.60 -14.57
N HIS A 41 37.87 -31.41 -15.78
CA HIS A 41 37.03 -32.23 -16.67
C HIS A 41 35.57 -32.58 -16.40
N ASP A 42 34.83 -32.28 -17.47
CA ASP A 42 33.68 -32.97 -18.03
C ASP A 42 32.28 -32.72 -17.47
N SER A 43 31.53 -31.97 -18.29
CA SER A 43 30.18 -32.30 -18.73
C SER A 43 29.17 -32.57 -17.62
N PHE A 44 28.47 -31.52 -17.16
CA PHE A 44 27.00 -31.46 -17.09
C PHE A 44 26.54 -30.11 -16.48
N SER A 45 25.70 -29.39 -17.24
CA SER A 45 24.67 -28.45 -16.75
C SER A 45 25.08 -27.13 -16.06
N TYR A 46 25.86 -26.26 -16.72
CA TYR A 46 25.92 -24.82 -16.37
C TYR A 46 24.90 -23.96 -17.13
N SER A 47 24.22 -24.51 -18.15
CA SER A 47 23.20 -23.76 -18.92
C SER A 47 21.83 -23.68 -18.24
N CYS A 48 21.51 -24.53 -17.25
CA CYS A 48 20.18 -24.50 -16.60
C CYS A 48 20.10 -23.52 -15.42
N ILE A 49 21.21 -23.21 -14.74
CA ILE A 49 21.19 -22.37 -13.53
C ILE A 49 21.13 -20.87 -13.87
N PHE A 50 21.67 -20.45 -15.02
CA PHE A 50 21.61 -19.04 -15.45
C PHE A 50 20.22 -18.62 -15.95
N VAL A 51 19.37 -19.58 -16.33
CA VAL A 51 18.02 -19.30 -16.88
C VAL A 51 16.98 -19.11 -15.76
N PHE A 52 17.18 -19.68 -14.58
CA PHE A 52 16.20 -19.57 -13.47
C PHE A 52 16.30 -18.25 -12.69
N VAL A 53 17.37 -17.47 -12.85
CA VAL A 53 17.56 -16.17 -12.20
C VAL A 53 17.02 -15.00 -13.07
N PHE A 54 16.57 -15.26 -14.30
CA PHE A 54 16.26 -14.22 -15.28
C PHE A 54 14.77 -13.87 -15.46
N PHE A 55 13.85 -14.43 -14.65
CA PHE A 55 12.40 -14.23 -14.85
C PHE A 55 11.60 -13.97 -13.56
N VAL A 56 12.20 -13.40 -12.52
CA VAL A 56 11.41 -12.58 -11.59
C VAL A 56 11.47 -11.18 -12.14
N SER A 57 10.58 -10.86 -13.10
CA SER A 57 10.30 -9.47 -13.47
C SER A 57 9.73 -8.76 -12.24
N LEU A 58 10.62 -8.30 -11.35
CA LEU A 58 10.31 -7.30 -10.33
C LEU A 58 9.89 -6.05 -11.10
N ILE A 59 8.60 -5.95 -11.37
CA ILE A 59 7.99 -4.74 -11.87
C ILE A 59 7.91 -3.82 -10.66
N CYS A 60 8.91 -2.94 -10.53
CA CYS A 60 8.85 -1.85 -9.57
C CYS A 60 7.75 -0.88 -10.03
N ILE A 61 6.76 -0.67 -9.18
CA ILE A 61 5.73 0.34 -9.39
C ILE A 61 5.94 1.48 -8.39
N GLN A 62 5.44 2.65 -8.76
CA GLN A 62 5.49 3.82 -7.90
C GLN A 62 4.27 3.85 -6.99
N ALA A 63 4.49 4.34 -5.77
CA ALA A 63 3.46 4.52 -4.78
C ALA A 63 3.66 5.82 -4.01
N VAL A 64 2.55 6.35 -3.52
CA VAL A 64 2.50 7.43 -2.56
C VAL A 64 1.73 6.95 -1.34
N TRP A 65 2.24 7.27 -0.16
CA TRP A 65 1.56 6.91 1.09
C TRP A 65 1.78 7.94 2.17
N ILE A 66 0.85 7.91 3.13
CA ILE A 66 0.95 8.63 4.39
C ILE A 66 0.85 7.62 5.54
N PRO A 67 1.79 7.65 6.51
CA PRO A 67 1.65 6.84 7.71
C PRO A 67 0.44 7.31 8.52
N VAL A 68 -0.23 6.38 9.20
CA VAL A 68 -1.30 6.70 10.15
C VAL A 68 -0.73 6.67 11.56
N PRO A 69 -0.95 7.73 12.38
CA PRO A 69 -0.47 7.79 13.75
C PRO A 69 -0.88 6.57 14.59
N GLN A 70 -0.10 6.21 15.59
CA GLN A 70 -0.44 5.07 16.45
C GLN A 70 -1.61 5.41 17.39
N SER A 71 -1.72 6.67 17.81
CA SER A 71 -2.80 7.19 18.66
C SER A 71 -4.19 6.88 18.10
N ILE A 72 -4.41 7.14 16.82
CA ILE A 72 -5.72 6.90 16.20
C ILE A 72 -6.01 5.41 16.03
N LYS A 73 -4.99 4.57 15.89
CA LYS A 73 -5.18 3.10 15.82
C LYS A 73 -5.79 2.57 17.10
N GLU A 74 -5.27 3.01 18.24
CA GLU A 74 -5.78 2.66 19.55
C GLU A 74 -7.21 3.18 19.75
N LEU A 75 -7.49 4.44 19.40
CA LEU A 75 -8.82 5.04 19.53
C LEU A 75 -9.90 4.34 18.68
N VAL A 76 -9.57 3.93 17.46
CA VAL A 76 -10.50 3.21 16.57
C VAL A 76 -10.81 1.82 17.15
N GLU A 77 -9.80 1.13 17.69
CA GLU A 77 -9.98 -0.17 18.35
C GLU A 77 -10.79 -0.06 19.65
N GLU A 78 -10.57 0.99 20.45
CA GLU A 78 -11.37 1.30 21.64
C GLU A 78 -12.84 1.47 21.31
N LYS A 79 -13.16 2.11 20.17
CA LYS A 79 -14.51 2.27 19.64
C LYS A 79 -15.08 1.00 18.97
N GLN A 80 -14.39 -0.14 19.10
CA GLN A 80 -14.79 -1.44 18.53
C GLN A 80 -14.88 -1.45 16.99
N PHE A 81 -14.16 -0.55 16.32
CA PHE A 81 -14.04 -0.55 14.88
C PHE A 81 -12.75 -1.26 14.43
N SER A 82 -12.81 -1.91 13.26
CA SER A 82 -11.62 -2.51 12.65
C SER A 82 -10.74 -1.45 11.99
N ILE A 83 -9.49 -1.31 12.43
CA ILE A 83 -8.50 -0.43 11.78
C ILE A 83 -8.25 -0.83 10.33
N ARG A 84 -8.16 -2.13 10.03
CA ARG A 84 -8.02 -2.62 8.65
C ARG A 84 -9.21 -2.18 7.80
N GLY A 85 -10.41 -2.21 8.37
CA GLY A 85 -11.63 -1.76 7.70
C GLY A 85 -11.70 -0.26 7.47
N GLY A 86 -11.26 0.53 8.44
CA GLY A 86 -11.14 1.99 8.32
C GLY A 86 -10.11 2.40 7.27
N LEU A 87 -8.92 1.78 7.26
CA LEU A 87 -7.88 2.05 6.26
C LEU A 87 -8.32 1.70 4.84
N ARG A 88 -9.04 0.58 4.66
CA ARG A 88 -9.62 0.21 3.37
C ARG A 88 -10.67 1.20 2.90
N ALA A 89 -11.60 1.58 3.78
CA ALA A 89 -12.62 2.58 3.50
C ALA A 89 -12.02 3.94 3.14
N ALA A 90 -11.00 4.39 3.88
CA ALA A 90 -10.27 5.62 3.59
C ALA A 90 -9.55 5.56 2.23
N SER A 91 -8.93 4.43 1.90
CA SER A 91 -8.21 4.26 0.63
C SER A 91 -9.16 4.24 -0.57
N HIS A 92 -10.34 3.64 -0.44
CA HIS A 92 -11.37 3.69 -1.47
C HIS A 92 -11.95 5.10 -1.65
N ALA A 93 -12.25 5.80 -0.55
CA ALA A 93 -12.72 7.18 -0.61
C ALA A 93 -11.69 8.10 -1.29
N LEU A 94 -10.41 7.92 -0.96
CA LEU A 94 -9.31 8.63 -1.62
C LEU A 94 -9.29 8.37 -3.13
N LEU A 95 -9.35 7.12 -3.57
CA LEU A 95 -9.35 6.78 -5.00
C LEU A 95 -10.55 7.36 -5.76
N ASN A 96 -11.71 7.43 -5.13
CA ASN A 96 -12.91 8.02 -5.72
C ASN A 96 -12.75 9.52 -6.02
N VAL A 97 -11.92 10.23 -5.25
CA VAL A 97 -11.67 11.67 -5.44
C VAL A 97 -10.44 11.99 -6.28
N VAL A 98 -9.53 11.04 -6.53
CA VAL A 98 -8.33 11.28 -7.37
C VAL A 98 -8.67 11.87 -8.76
N PRO A 99 -9.65 11.34 -9.51
CA PRO A 99 -9.99 11.88 -10.83
C PRO A 99 -10.49 13.34 -10.83
N LEU A 100 -10.82 13.91 -9.66
CA LEU A 100 -11.19 15.32 -9.52
C LEU A 100 -9.96 16.24 -9.59
N TYR A 101 -8.79 15.76 -9.18
CA TYR A 101 -7.53 16.51 -9.14
C TYR A 101 -6.62 16.19 -10.33
N LEU A 102 -6.63 14.93 -10.77
CA LEU A 102 -5.75 14.44 -11.84
C LEU A 102 -6.57 13.86 -12.99
N ARG A 103 -6.04 14.00 -14.21
CA ARG A 103 -6.60 13.34 -15.40
C ARG A 103 -6.14 11.88 -15.43
N CYS A 104 -6.84 11.01 -14.72
CA CYS A 104 -6.58 9.58 -14.68
C CYS A 104 -7.86 8.77 -14.78
N ASN A 105 -7.73 7.49 -15.16
CA ASN A 105 -8.79 6.50 -15.07
C ASN A 105 -8.79 5.83 -13.69
N SER A 106 -9.93 5.28 -13.27
CA SER A 106 -10.05 4.51 -12.03
C SER A 106 -9.20 3.22 -12.02
N SER A 107 -8.72 2.79 -13.19
CA SER A 107 -7.80 1.66 -13.36
C SER A 107 -6.32 2.02 -13.25
N ASP A 108 -5.99 3.32 -13.16
CA ASP A 108 -4.57 3.73 -13.15
C ASP A 108 -3.93 3.54 -11.77
N LEU A 109 -4.72 3.68 -10.70
CA LEU A 109 -4.28 3.55 -9.32
C LEU A 109 -5.02 2.42 -8.59
N ALA A 110 -4.33 1.72 -7.71
CA ALA A 110 -4.90 0.78 -6.75
C ALA A 110 -4.51 1.16 -5.32
N PRO A 111 -5.37 0.83 -4.34
CA PRO A 111 -5.02 0.96 -2.94
C PRO A 111 -4.34 -0.31 -2.45
N GLU A 112 -3.59 -0.20 -1.35
CA GLU A 112 -3.19 -1.38 -0.58
C GLU A 112 -4.39 -1.89 0.23
N CYS A 113 -5.02 -2.98 -0.24
CA CYS A 113 -6.14 -3.61 0.46
C CYS A 113 -5.67 -4.78 1.34
N PRO A 114 -5.95 -4.77 2.66
CA PRO A 114 -5.67 -5.93 3.49
C PRO A 114 -6.59 -7.08 3.08
N ASN A 115 -6.00 -8.25 2.81
CA ASN A 115 -6.74 -9.50 2.61
C ASN A 115 -7.24 -10.01 3.99
N PRO A 116 -8.53 -10.35 4.13
CA PRO A 116 -9.10 -10.79 5.42
C PRO A 116 -8.53 -12.12 5.91
N HIS A 117 -8.12 -12.98 4.98
CA HIS A 117 -7.57 -14.30 5.27
C HIS A 117 -6.06 -14.27 5.51
N ASP A 118 -5.45 -13.09 5.38
CA ASP A 118 -4.01 -12.90 5.56
C ASP A 118 -3.69 -12.47 6.99
N SER A 119 -2.92 -13.32 7.69
CA SER A 119 -2.43 -13.08 9.04
C SER A 119 -1.18 -12.21 9.08
N ARG A 120 -0.62 -11.82 7.93
CA ARG A 120 0.55 -10.94 7.87
C ARG A 120 0.26 -9.59 8.53
N TYR A 121 1.33 -9.00 9.06
CA TYR A 121 1.30 -7.63 9.57
C TYR A 121 0.87 -6.67 8.47
N PHE A 122 -0.16 -5.88 8.75
CA PHE A 122 -0.63 -4.83 7.85
C PHE A 122 -0.14 -3.48 8.38
N PRO A 123 0.72 -2.76 7.63
CA PRO A 123 1.23 -1.48 8.07
C PRO A 123 0.09 -0.45 8.12
N GLY A 124 -0.02 0.27 9.22
CA GLY A 124 -1.01 1.35 9.38
C GLY A 124 -0.62 2.58 8.57
N ARG A 125 -0.93 2.57 7.27
CA ARG A 125 -0.72 3.65 6.32
C ARG A 125 -1.85 3.67 5.29
N ILE A 126 -2.10 4.82 4.68
CA ILE A 126 -2.93 4.93 3.48
C ILE A 126 -1.97 4.98 2.29
N LEU A 127 -2.02 3.98 1.42
CA LEU A 127 -1.11 3.82 0.28
C LEU A 127 -1.89 3.62 -1.01
N VAL A 128 -1.50 4.35 -2.06
CA VAL A 128 -1.97 4.14 -3.44
C VAL A 128 -0.77 3.98 -4.38
N TYR A 129 -0.90 3.08 -5.34
CA TYR A 129 0.17 2.73 -6.29
C TYR A 129 -0.36 2.62 -7.71
N ASP A 130 0.53 2.76 -8.69
CA ASP A 130 0.19 2.58 -10.10
C ASP A 130 -0.09 1.10 -10.42
N GLN A 131 -1.28 0.78 -10.95
CA GLN A 131 -1.65 -0.61 -11.27
C GLN A 131 -0.88 -1.18 -12.47
N HIS A 132 -0.45 -0.32 -13.39
CA HIS A 132 0.16 -0.78 -14.64
C HIS A 132 1.64 -1.13 -14.45
N PRO A 133 2.11 -2.25 -15.03
CA PRO A 133 3.51 -2.60 -15.01
C PRO A 133 4.42 -1.49 -15.56
N GLY A 134 5.43 -1.11 -14.79
CA GLY A 134 6.35 -0.01 -15.11
C GLY A 134 5.91 1.36 -14.59
N GLY A 135 4.71 1.46 -14.00
CA GLY A 135 4.14 2.68 -13.47
C GLY A 135 3.54 3.58 -14.56
N THR A 136 2.38 4.17 -14.27
CA THR A 136 1.78 5.22 -15.11
C THR A 136 2.29 6.61 -14.74
N GLY A 137 2.95 6.74 -13.58
CA GLY A 137 3.40 8.01 -13.01
C GLY A 137 2.27 8.81 -12.34
N VAL A 138 1.05 8.26 -12.27
CA VAL A 138 -0.09 8.95 -11.64
C VAL A 138 0.16 9.09 -10.14
N SER A 139 0.66 8.05 -9.47
CA SER A 139 1.00 8.08 -8.04
C SER A 139 1.97 9.21 -7.69
N MET A 140 2.99 9.46 -8.52
CA MET A 140 3.93 10.57 -8.34
C MET A 140 3.23 11.93 -8.47
N GLN A 141 2.32 12.08 -9.44
CA GLN A 141 1.56 13.31 -9.63
C GLN A 141 0.57 13.57 -8.49
N THR A 142 0.11 12.52 -7.79
CA THR A 142 -0.80 12.62 -6.64
C THR A 142 -0.14 13.25 -5.42
N GLN A 143 1.17 13.09 -5.23
CA GLN A 143 1.88 13.54 -4.02
C GLN A 143 1.63 15.01 -3.63
N PRO A 144 1.78 16.02 -4.51
CA PRO A 144 1.53 17.42 -4.14
C PRO A 144 0.06 17.71 -3.80
N TYR A 145 -0.88 16.92 -4.33
CA TYR A 145 -2.31 17.10 -4.09
C TYR A 145 -2.84 16.23 -2.94
N PHE A 146 -2.00 15.41 -2.32
CA PHE A 146 -2.42 14.38 -1.38
C PHE A 146 -3.20 14.94 -0.18
N PRO A 147 -2.82 16.06 0.46
CA PRO A 147 -3.62 16.68 1.53
C PRO A 147 -4.99 17.20 1.03
N GLY A 148 -5.04 17.77 -0.18
CA GLY A 148 -6.29 18.21 -0.80
C GLY A 148 -7.22 17.03 -1.14
N LEU A 149 -6.63 15.93 -1.59
CA LEU A 149 -7.34 14.67 -1.84
C LEU A 149 -7.89 14.06 -0.55
N LEU A 150 -7.12 14.07 0.55
CA LEU A 150 -7.62 13.62 1.86
C LEU A 150 -8.79 14.48 2.34
N ASN A 151 -8.71 15.81 2.19
CA ASN A 151 -9.83 16.71 2.51
C ASN A 151 -11.07 16.41 1.65
N ALA A 152 -10.90 16.24 0.34
CA ALA A 152 -12.01 15.88 -0.55
C ALA A 152 -12.60 14.51 -0.22
N ALA A 153 -11.77 13.54 0.19
CA ALA A 153 -12.23 12.23 0.64
C ALA A 153 -13.02 12.34 1.96
N LEU A 154 -12.58 13.17 2.90
CA LEU A 154 -13.30 13.46 4.14
C LEU A 154 -14.66 14.12 3.85
N GLU A 155 -14.70 15.09 2.93
CA GLU A 155 -15.93 15.72 2.48
C GLU A 155 -16.89 14.70 1.84
N LEU A 156 -16.38 13.84 0.94
CA LEU A 156 -17.14 12.77 0.33
C LEU A 156 -17.78 11.84 1.39
N LEU A 157 -17.00 11.46 2.40
CA LEU A 157 -17.48 10.61 3.49
C LEU A 157 -18.54 11.31 4.34
N THR A 158 -18.29 12.55 4.77
CA THR A 158 -19.18 13.31 5.65
C THR A 158 -20.49 13.72 4.94
N CYS A 159 -20.46 14.06 3.65
CA CYS A 159 -21.64 14.43 2.87
C CYS A 159 -22.49 13.22 2.43
N CYS A 160 -21.94 12.00 2.43
CA CYS A 160 -22.67 10.82 1.99
C CYS A 160 -23.63 10.30 3.08
N HIS A 161 -24.94 10.42 2.85
CA HIS A 161 -25.99 9.97 3.78
C HIS A 161 -26.40 8.51 3.52
N CYS A 162 -25.44 7.61 3.30
CA CYS A 162 -25.73 6.19 3.10
C CYS A 162 -26.29 5.55 4.37
N SER A 163 -27.37 4.76 4.24
CA SER A 163 -28.08 4.15 5.38
C SER A 163 -27.40 2.90 5.95
N GLY A 164 -26.27 2.46 5.37
CA GLY A 164 -25.57 1.26 5.80
C GLY A 164 -24.27 1.60 6.53
N ASP A 165 -24.02 0.89 7.63
CA ASP A 165 -22.79 1.00 8.44
C ASP A 165 -21.52 0.64 7.63
N THR A 166 -21.70 -0.10 6.53
CA THR A 166 -20.65 -0.54 5.59
C THR A 166 -20.36 0.46 4.47
N GLY A 167 -21.07 1.59 4.43
CA GLY A 167 -21.01 2.59 3.37
C GLY A 167 -21.49 2.08 2.00
N CYS A 168 -21.47 2.94 0.99
CA CYS A 168 -22.07 2.67 -0.33
C CYS A 168 -21.07 2.78 -1.49
N PRO A 169 -21.45 2.34 -2.71
CA PRO A 169 -20.66 2.51 -3.94
C PRO A 169 -20.20 3.93 -4.26
N ASN A 170 -20.91 4.94 -3.75
CA ASN A 170 -20.56 6.33 -4.02
C ASN A 170 -19.51 6.89 -3.05
N CYS A 171 -19.30 6.27 -1.88
CA CYS A 171 -18.35 6.79 -0.89
C CYS A 171 -17.13 5.87 -0.70
N VAL A 172 -17.34 4.61 -0.32
CA VAL A 172 -16.27 3.73 0.19
C VAL A 172 -16.16 2.39 -0.50
N GLN A 173 -17.07 2.02 -1.40
CA GLN A 173 -16.93 0.77 -2.15
C GLN A 173 -16.30 1.05 -3.53
N SER A 174 -15.36 0.22 -3.94
CA SER A 174 -14.74 0.29 -5.26
C SER A 174 -15.07 -0.98 -6.05
N MET A 175 -15.51 -0.82 -7.31
CA MET A 175 -15.78 -1.95 -8.20
C MET A 175 -14.50 -2.66 -8.68
N VAL A 176 -13.33 -2.03 -8.49
CA VAL A 176 -12.01 -2.58 -8.86
C VAL A 176 -11.37 -3.34 -7.70
N CYS A 177 -12.06 -3.45 -6.56
CA CYS A 177 -11.52 -4.10 -5.37
C CYS A 177 -11.51 -5.64 -5.54
N HIS A 178 -10.33 -6.22 -5.71
CA HIS A 178 -10.17 -7.66 -5.95
C HIS A 178 -10.46 -8.53 -4.73
N GLU A 179 -10.42 -7.96 -3.52
CA GLU A 179 -10.79 -8.61 -2.26
C GLU A 179 -12.30 -8.50 -1.92
N TYR A 180 -13.17 -8.41 -2.93
CA TYR A 180 -14.62 -8.63 -2.87
C TYR A 180 -15.46 -7.84 -1.84
N ASN A 181 -15.07 -6.68 -1.33
CA ASN A 181 -15.81 -5.95 -0.26
C ASN A 181 -16.22 -6.80 0.98
N GLU A 182 -15.77 -8.05 1.08
CA GLU A 182 -16.07 -8.99 2.17
C GLU A 182 -15.35 -8.57 3.45
N VAL A 183 -14.29 -7.77 3.31
CA VAL A 183 -13.65 -7.09 4.43
C VAL A 183 -14.51 -5.91 4.83
N ILE A 184 -15.00 -5.99 6.07
CA ILE A 184 -15.53 -4.93 6.92
C ILE A 184 -15.05 -3.54 6.44
N ILE A 185 -15.88 -2.83 5.68
CA ILE A 185 -15.68 -1.43 5.35
C ILE A 185 -16.34 -0.63 6.48
N HIS A 186 -15.60 0.22 7.17
CA HIS A 186 -16.17 1.08 8.21
C HIS A 186 -16.00 2.54 7.85
N LYS A 187 -17.11 3.17 7.47
CA LYS A 187 -17.15 4.58 7.10
C LYS A 187 -16.68 5.48 8.26
N ASP A 188 -17.20 5.24 9.46
CA ASP A 188 -16.88 6.08 10.63
C ASP A 188 -15.41 5.95 11.03
N ALA A 189 -14.85 4.75 10.92
CA ALA A 189 -13.42 4.53 11.13
C ALA A 189 -12.56 5.26 10.10
N ALA A 190 -12.98 5.32 8.83
CA ALA A 190 -12.27 6.08 7.80
C ALA A 190 -12.29 7.58 8.08
N ILE A 191 -13.43 8.13 8.52
CA ILE A 191 -13.55 9.55 8.90
C ILE A 191 -12.55 9.86 10.01
N MET A 192 -12.58 9.10 11.11
CA MET A 192 -11.66 9.31 12.24
C MET A 192 -10.18 9.22 11.84
N ILE A 193 -9.82 8.29 10.96
CA ILE A 193 -8.44 8.14 10.47
C ILE A 193 -8.03 9.33 9.61
N ILE A 194 -8.89 9.76 8.67
CA ILE A 194 -8.55 10.86 7.75
C ILE A 194 -8.47 12.19 8.51
N GLU A 195 -9.39 12.44 9.45
CA GLU A 195 -9.37 13.62 10.32
C GLU A 195 -8.06 13.70 11.12
N ASP A 196 -7.69 12.63 11.83
CA ASP A 196 -6.45 12.62 12.64
C ASP A 196 -5.20 12.79 11.77
N VAL A 197 -5.17 12.19 10.57
CA VAL A 197 -4.06 12.36 9.63
C VAL A 197 -3.97 13.82 9.13
N LEU A 198 -5.09 14.47 8.84
CA LEU A 198 -5.12 15.87 8.40
C LEU A 198 -4.70 16.82 9.53
N ASP A 199 -5.19 16.59 10.74
CA ASP A 199 -4.78 17.34 11.94
C ASP A 199 -3.27 17.17 12.15
N ALA A 200 -2.77 15.93 12.09
CA ALA A 200 -1.35 15.62 12.19
C ALA A 200 -0.51 16.15 11.03
N GLU A 201 -1.07 16.56 9.89
CA GLU A 201 -0.34 17.28 8.83
C GLU A 201 -0.30 18.78 9.13
N SER A 202 -1.41 19.37 9.58
CA SER A 202 -1.51 20.81 9.88
C SER A 202 -0.49 21.27 10.92
N PHE A 203 -0.30 20.50 12.00
CA PHE A 203 0.71 20.77 13.04
C PHE A 203 2.15 20.81 12.50
N PHE A 204 2.45 20.06 11.44
CA PHE A 204 3.79 20.05 10.84
C PHE A 204 3.98 21.18 9.83
N GLY A 205 2.91 21.63 9.16
CA GLY A 205 2.93 22.81 8.30
C GLY A 205 3.28 24.07 9.08
N GLU A 206 2.59 24.31 10.19
CA GLU A 206 2.84 25.48 11.06
C GLU A 206 4.25 25.49 11.66
N ALA A 207 4.78 24.32 12.02
CA ALA A 207 6.13 24.20 12.54
C ALA A 207 7.20 24.61 11.51
N ASN A 208 7.01 24.28 10.23
CA ASN A 208 7.95 24.60 9.15
C ASN A 208 7.86 26.05 8.67
N ASP A 209 6.69 26.69 8.76
CA ASP A 209 6.52 28.11 8.41
C ASP A 209 7.06 29.06 9.50
N SER A 210 7.32 28.54 10.70
CA SER A 210 7.85 29.27 11.85
C SER A 210 9.38 29.22 12.01
N SER A 211 10.10 28.60 11.06
CA SER A 211 11.55 28.39 11.06
C SER A 211 12.30 29.09 9.93
#